data_AF-A0AB37QXS8-F1
#
_entry.id   AF-A0AB37QXS8-F1
#
_cell.length_a   1.000
_cell.length_b   1.000
_cell.length_c   1.000
_cell.angle_alpha   90.00
_cell.angle_beta   90.00
_cell.angle_gamma   90.00
#
_symmetry.space_group_name_H-M   'P 1'
#
loop_
_entity.id
_entity.type
_entity.pdbx_description
1 polymer ?
#
loop_
_entity_poly.entity_id
_entity_poly.type
_entity_poly.pdbx_seq_one_letter_code
_entity_poly.pdbx_strand_id
1 'polypeptide(L)'
;DCGYLPESMLDEVPMVLDAIHRTDPTIGKALLLIDPEQRSRAWNDKKITGPHHGIIPTLEPANLSAMSEKERKVYELIRAHFLAQFLPNHEYDRTVATFESNAVSLQAVGKRIVVPGWKILFSSSSEEEGDESGGRSQALPMLQVGSRCDIQDLQLKALKTEPPKPYTEGT
;
A
#
# COMPACT_ATOMS: atom_id res chain seq x y z
N ASP A 1 -9.22 -0.37 -19.41
CA ASP A 1 -7.85 -0.80 -19.02
C ASP A 1 -6.95 0.37 -18.58
N CYS A 2 -7.46 1.60 -18.45
CA CYS A 2 -6.65 2.74 -18.01
C CYS A 2 -6.58 2.86 -16.49
N GLY A 3 -5.37 3.04 -15.94
CA GLY A 3 -5.12 3.31 -14.52
C GLY A 3 -4.75 4.78 -14.22
N TYR A 4 -5.01 5.69 -15.16
CA TYR A 4 -4.67 7.12 -15.06
C TYR A 4 -5.95 7.98 -15.11
N LEU A 5 -5.86 9.19 -14.58
CA LEU A 5 -6.93 10.19 -14.51
C LEU A 5 -6.54 11.42 -15.33
N PRO A 6 -7.50 12.06 -16.02
CA PRO A 6 -7.24 13.30 -16.74
C PRO A 6 -6.87 14.42 -15.78
N GLU A 7 -5.93 15.27 -16.18
CA GLU A 7 -5.55 16.44 -15.38
C GLU A 7 -6.70 17.44 -15.25
N SER A 8 -7.61 17.48 -16.24
CA SER A 8 -8.82 18.32 -16.20
C SER A 8 -9.80 17.95 -15.09
N MET A 9 -9.77 16.71 -14.56
CA MET A 9 -10.64 16.29 -13.46
C MET A 9 -10.18 16.81 -12.09
N LEU A 10 -9.01 17.47 -12.02
CA LEU A 10 -8.52 18.04 -10.77
C LEU A 10 -9.45 19.11 -10.19
N ASP A 11 -10.13 19.86 -11.05
CA ASP A 11 -11.09 20.89 -10.63
C ASP A 11 -12.31 20.30 -9.92
N GLU A 12 -12.62 19.02 -10.18
CA GLU A 12 -13.76 18.31 -9.60
C GLU A 12 -13.41 17.59 -8.29
N VAL A 13 -12.12 17.43 -7.96
CA VAL A 13 -11.65 16.70 -6.77
C VAL A 13 -12.34 17.15 -5.48
N PRO A 14 -12.49 18.46 -5.18
CA PRO A 14 -13.19 18.88 -3.96
C PRO A 14 -14.63 18.36 -3.89
N MET A 15 -15.33 18.32 -5.02
CA MET A 15 -16.70 17.81 -5.09
C MET A 15 -16.76 16.29 -4.92
N VAL A 16 -15.81 15.55 -5.50
CA VAL A 16 -15.71 14.10 -5.32
C VAL A 16 -15.44 13.77 -3.84
N LEU A 17 -14.54 14.52 -3.18
CA LEU A 17 -14.24 14.34 -1.75
C LEU A 17 -15.47 14.63 -0.87
N ASP A 18 -16.25 15.68 -1.18
CA ASP A 18 -17.52 15.96 -0.49
C ASP A 18 -18.53 14.83 -0.69
N ALA A 19 -18.70 14.35 -1.93
CA ALA A 19 -19.61 13.24 -2.23
C ALA A 19 -19.23 11.97 -1.46
N ILE A 20 -17.93 11.66 -1.39
CA ILE A 20 -17.38 10.57 -0.58
C ILE A 20 -17.70 10.76 0.91
N HIS A 21 -17.50 11.97 1.46
CA HIS A 21 -17.81 12.26 2.86
C HIS A 21 -19.31 12.12 3.18
N ARG A 22 -20.18 12.60 2.28
CA ARG A 22 -21.63 12.49 2.42
C ARG A 22 -22.13 11.05 2.28
N THR A 23 -21.48 10.26 1.45
CA THR A 23 -21.74 8.82 1.30
C THR A 23 -21.43 8.07 2.59
N ASP A 24 -20.31 8.41 3.24
CA ASP A 24 -19.84 7.77 4.46
C ASP A 24 -19.20 8.79 5.41
N PRO A 25 -19.94 9.33 6.40
CA PRO A 25 -19.36 10.29 7.33
C PRO A 25 -18.26 9.70 8.24
N THR A 26 -18.18 8.37 8.36
CA THR A 26 -17.25 7.70 9.29
C THR A 26 -15.79 7.84 8.87
N ILE A 27 -15.54 8.06 7.57
CA ILE A 27 -14.20 8.28 7.02
C ILE A 27 -13.65 9.70 7.23
N GLY A 28 -14.38 10.57 7.95
CA GLY A 28 -13.92 11.95 8.21
C GLY A 28 -12.49 12.02 8.79
N LYS A 29 -12.09 11.05 9.62
CA LYS A 29 -10.71 10.97 10.13
C LYS A 29 -9.67 10.71 9.03
N ALA A 30 -10.00 9.89 8.03
CA ALA A 30 -9.10 9.64 6.90
C ALA A 30 -8.98 10.88 6.00
N LEU A 31 -10.07 11.64 5.83
CA LEU A 31 -10.06 12.88 5.06
C LEU A 31 -9.20 13.97 5.70
N LEU A 32 -9.04 13.97 7.02
CA LEU A 32 -8.12 14.91 7.71
C LEU A 32 -6.64 14.65 7.42
N LEU A 33 -6.29 13.46 6.94
CA LEU A 33 -4.91 13.09 6.61
C LEU A 33 -4.55 13.39 5.15
N ILE A 34 -5.55 13.70 4.34
CA ILE A 34 -5.40 13.96 2.91
C ILE A 34 -4.91 15.38 2.67
N ASP A 35 -3.97 15.52 1.73
CA ASP A 35 -3.56 16.79 1.16
C ASP A 35 -4.19 16.95 -0.25
N PRO A 36 -5.22 17.79 -0.42
CA PRO A 36 -5.86 18.03 -1.72
C PRO A 36 -4.95 18.69 -2.75
N GLU A 37 -3.76 19.20 -2.39
CA GLU A 37 -2.75 19.70 -3.33
C GLU A 37 -1.80 18.60 -3.78
N GLN A 38 -1.73 17.48 -3.07
CA GLN A 38 -0.90 16.35 -3.47
C GLN A 38 -1.39 15.76 -4.80
N ARG A 39 -0.44 15.51 -5.71
CA ARG A 39 -0.68 14.89 -7.01
C ARG A 39 0.17 13.64 -7.13
N SER A 40 -0.47 12.47 -7.14
CA SER A 40 0.20 11.22 -7.49
C SER A 40 0.46 11.14 -9.00
N ARG A 41 1.19 10.10 -9.42
CA ARG A 41 1.41 9.79 -10.85
C ARG A 41 0.13 9.46 -11.64
N ALA A 42 -1.00 9.27 -10.97
CA ALA A 42 -2.25 8.89 -11.61
C ALA A 42 -2.79 10.00 -12.52
N TRP A 43 -2.57 11.28 -12.17
CA TRP A 43 -2.98 12.44 -12.96
C TRP A 43 -2.02 12.63 -14.14
N ASN A 44 -2.40 12.16 -15.33
CA ASN A 44 -1.52 12.20 -16.50
C ASN A 44 -2.27 11.95 -17.82
N ASP A 45 -2.60 13.03 -18.55
CA ASP A 45 -3.32 12.95 -19.83
C ASP A 45 -2.58 12.10 -20.87
N LYS A 46 -1.24 12.15 -20.88
CA LYS A 46 -0.41 11.44 -21.87
C LYS A 46 -0.46 9.93 -21.71
N LYS A 47 -0.88 9.44 -20.54
CA LYS A 47 -1.02 8.02 -20.25
C LYS A 47 -2.43 7.50 -20.52
N ILE A 48 -3.35 8.37 -20.91
CA ILE A 48 -4.70 8.01 -21.34
C ILE A 48 -4.71 7.87 -22.85
N THR A 49 -4.49 6.64 -23.32
CA THR A 49 -4.44 6.33 -24.76
C THR A 49 -5.76 5.83 -25.32
N GLY A 50 -6.77 5.62 -24.47
CA GLY A 50 -8.08 5.10 -24.83
C GLY A 50 -9.22 6.04 -24.43
N PRO A 51 -10.49 5.65 -24.66
CA PRO A 51 -11.66 6.50 -24.41
C PRO A 51 -12.06 6.61 -22.93
N HIS A 52 -11.34 5.91 -22.04
CA HIS A 52 -11.71 5.79 -20.63
C HIS A 52 -10.52 6.09 -19.72
N HIS A 53 -10.82 6.59 -18.52
CA HIS A 53 -9.87 6.82 -17.43
C HIS A 53 -10.05 5.78 -16.32
N GLY A 54 -9.23 5.86 -15.26
CA GLY A 54 -9.35 5.05 -14.06
C GLY A 54 -10.69 5.26 -13.35
N ILE A 55 -11.22 4.19 -12.75
CA ILE A 55 -12.52 4.23 -12.05
C ILE A 55 -12.35 4.97 -10.71
N ILE A 56 -13.19 5.97 -10.49
CA ILE A 56 -13.22 6.79 -9.27
C ILE A 56 -14.66 6.92 -8.78
N PRO A 57 -14.89 7.30 -7.50
CA PRO A 57 -16.21 7.71 -7.04
C PRO A 57 -16.74 8.89 -7.85
N THR A 58 -18.07 8.97 -8.01
CA THR A 58 -18.75 10.03 -8.75
C THR A 58 -19.00 11.26 -7.88
N LEU A 59 -19.47 12.34 -8.51
CA LEU A 59 -19.87 13.59 -7.84
C LEU A 59 -21.16 13.46 -7.02
N GLU A 60 -21.94 12.40 -7.24
CA GLU A 60 -23.19 12.16 -6.53
C GLU A 60 -22.94 11.20 -5.35
N PRO A 61 -23.35 11.57 -4.11
CA PRO A 61 -23.23 10.69 -2.96
C PRO A 61 -23.97 9.37 -3.19
N ALA A 62 -23.31 8.26 -2.90
CA ALA A 62 -23.91 6.94 -3.01
C ALA A 62 -24.76 6.61 -1.77
N ASN A 63 -25.74 5.72 -1.92
CA ASN A 63 -26.51 5.19 -0.81
C ASN A 63 -25.97 3.83 -0.37
N LEU A 64 -25.09 3.81 0.64
CA LEU A 64 -24.46 2.57 1.13
C LEU A 64 -25.48 1.55 1.67
N SER A 65 -26.63 2.00 2.18
CA SER A 65 -27.66 1.11 2.74
C SER A 65 -28.43 0.33 1.66
N ALA A 66 -28.43 0.83 0.43
CA ALA A 66 -29.04 0.18 -0.71
C ALA A 66 -28.11 -0.82 -1.41
N MET A 67 -26.81 -0.81 -1.06
CA MET A 67 -25.82 -1.71 -1.65
C MET A 67 -25.83 -3.08 -0.96
N SER A 68 -25.63 -4.13 -1.75
CA SER A 68 -25.22 -5.42 -1.23
C SER A 68 -23.82 -5.33 -0.61
N GLU A 69 -23.46 -6.34 0.20
CA GLU A 69 -22.12 -6.43 0.79
C GLU A 69 -21.00 -6.40 -0.26
N LYS A 70 -21.21 -7.06 -1.42
CA LYS A 70 -20.23 -7.10 -2.50
C LYS A 70 -20.05 -5.74 -3.16
N GLU A 71 -21.16 -5.06 -3.49
CA GLU A 71 -21.11 -3.71 -4.07
C GLU A 71 -20.44 -2.72 -3.12
N ARG A 72 -20.77 -2.83 -1.83
CA ARG A 72 -20.15 -2.00 -0.79
C ARG A 72 -18.63 -2.23 -0.72
N LYS A 73 -18.16 -3.49 -0.71
CA LYS A 73 -16.72 -3.80 -0.71
C LYS A 73 -16.01 -3.24 -1.95
N VAL A 74 -16.64 -3.35 -3.13
CA VAL A 74 -16.09 -2.78 -4.37
C VAL A 74 -16.03 -1.25 -4.31
N TYR A 75 -17.09 -0.59 -3.85
CA TYR A 75 -17.10 0.86 -3.66
C TYR A 75 -16.02 1.31 -2.66
N GLU A 76 -15.90 0.63 -1.52
CA GLU A 76 -14.89 0.92 -0.50
C GLU A 76 -13.47 0.78 -1.07
N LEU A 77 -13.22 -0.24 -1.91
CA LEU A 77 -11.95 -0.45 -2.59
C LEU A 77 -11.63 0.67 -3.59
N ILE A 78 -12.61 1.06 -4.43
CA ILE A 78 -12.47 2.16 -5.40
C ILE A 78 -12.18 3.48 -4.66
N ARG A 79 -12.97 3.77 -3.62
CA ARG A 79 -12.80 4.95 -2.77
C ARG A 79 -11.42 4.98 -2.12
N ALA A 80 -10.97 3.88 -1.52
CA ALA A 80 -9.64 3.80 -0.89
C ALA A 80 -8.52 4.10 -1.90
N HIS A 81 -8.61 3.56 -3.13
CA HIS A 81 -7.66 3.87 -4.19
C HIS A 81 -7.70 5.33 -4.63
N PHE A 82 -8.87 5.96 -4.72
CA PHE A 82 -8.97 7.38 -5.04
C PHE A 82 -8.36 8.25 -3.94
N LEU A 83 -8.71 8.02 -2.68
CA LEU A 83 -8.17 8.76 -1.53
C LEU A 83 -6.66 8.61 -1.39
N ALA A 84 -6.10 7.44 -1.74
CA ALA A 84 -4.66 7.18 -1.74
C ALA A 84 -3.87 8.13 -2.66
N GLN A 85 -4.51 8.73 -3.68
CA GLN A 85 -3.82 9.65 -4.61
C GLN A 85 -3.45 10.99 -3.96
N PHE A 86 -3.98 11.25 -2.76
CA PHE A 86 -3.79 12.48 -1.99
C PHE A 86 -3.09 12.23 -0.64
N LEU A 87 -2.49 11.06 -0.47
CA LEU A 87 -1.70 10.70 0.71
C LEU A 87 -0.24 10.49 0.34
N PRO A 88 0.72 10.82 1.21
CA PRO A 88 2.14 10.74 0.89
C PRO A 88 2.57 9.31 0.55
N ASN A 89 3.75 9.21 -0.07
CA ASN A 89 4.36 7.91 -0.32
C ASN A 89 4.56 7.13 0.98
N HIS A 90 4.44 5.81 0.89
CA HIS A 90 4.87 4.94 1.97
C HIS A 90 6.40 4.87 1.98
N GLU A 91 7.02 5.36 3.06
CA GLU A 91 8.47 5.42 3.20
C GLU A 91 8.94 4.54 4.35
N TYR A 92 10.03 3.81 4.13
CA TYR A 92 10.62 2.94 5.13
C TYR A 92 12.14 2.91 5.02
N ASP A 93 12.80 2.77 6.17
CA ASP A 93 14.22 2.50 6.24
C ASP A 93 14.45 0.99 6.08
N ARG A 94 15.25 0.63 5.08
CA ARG A 94 15.73 -0.74 4.88
C ARG A 94 17.14 -0.87 5.42
N THR A 95 17.31 -1.64 6.47
CA THR A 95 18.63 -1.97 7.03
C THR A 95 19.07 -3.34 6.51
N VAL A 96 20.30 -3.43 6.00
CA VAL A 96 20.93 -4.71 5.68
C VAL A 96 22.17 -4.84 6.54
N ALA A 97 22.17 -5.83 7.42
CA ALA A 97 23.30 -6.14 8.28
C ALA A 97 23.95 -7.45 7.79
N THR A 98 25.24 -7.38 7.51
CA THR A 98 26.06 -8.54 7.16
C THR A 98 26.93 -8.89 8.36
N PHE A 99 26.89 -10.15 8.77
CA PHE A 99 27.68 -10.70 9.87
C PHE A 99 28.62 -11.76 9.33
N GLU A 100 29.81 -11.86 9.91
CA GLU A 100 30.79 -12.89 9.58
C GLU A 100 31.06 -13.75 10.80
N SER A 101 31.01 -15.07 10.62
CA SER A 101 31.38 -16.05 11.64
C SER A 101 32.07 -17.23 10.98
N ASN A 102 33.31 -17.54 11.40
CA ASN A 102 34.12 -18.64 10.85
C ASN A 102 34.14 -18.67 9.30
N ALA A 103 34.35 -17.51 8.66
CA ALA A 103 34.31 -17.31 7.20
C ALA A 103 32.94 -17.54 6.51
N VAL A 104 31.87 -17.68 7.28
CA VAL A 104 30.48 -17.72 6.78
C VAL A 104 29.86 -16.33 6.89
N SER A 105 29.35 -15.82 5.78
CA SER A 105 28.57 -14.57 5.74
C SER A 105 27.10 -14.85 5.98
N LEU A 106 26.52 -14.19 6.98
CA LEU A 106 25.10 -14.21 7.31
C LEU A 106 24.50 -12.82 7.06
N GLN A 107 23.26 -12.77 6.57
CA GLN A 107 22.57 -11.51 6.31
C GLN A 107 21.27 -11.43 7.10
N ALA A 108 21.04 -10.30 7.76
CA ALA A 108 19.76 -9.91 8.31
C ALA A 108 19.26 -8.65 7.58
N VAL A 109 17.99 -8.65 7.21
CA VAL A 109 17.32 -7.48 6.63
C VAL A 109 16.26 -7.00 7.61
N GLY A 110 16.31 -5.70 7.93
CA GLY A 110 15.35 -5.00 8.75
C GLY A 110 14.57 -3.96 7.96
N LYS A 111 13.34 -3.70 8.40
CA LYS A 111 12.45 -2.71 7.80
C LYS A 111 11.79 -1.90 8.91
N ARG A 112 11.90 -0.57 8.85
CA ARG A 112 11.23 0.36 9.77
C ARG A 112 10.41 1.35 8.97
N ILE A 113 9.10 1.39 9.18
CA ILE A 113 8.21 2.36 8.52
C ILE A 113 8.53 3.75 9.09
N VAL A 114 8.84 4.70 8.22
CA VAL A 114 9.09 6.11 8.54
C VAL A 114 7.82 6.92 8.27
N VAL A 115 7.21 6.71 7.11
CA VAL A 115 5.93 7.30 6.72
C VAL A 115 4.97 6.18 6.32
N PRO A 116 3.87 5.96 7.07
CA PRO A 116 2.86 4.99 6.67
C PRO A 116 2.28 5.29 5.28
N GLY A 117 2.07 6.57 4.96
CA GLY A 117 1.62 7.02 3.65
C GLY A 117 0.25 6.47 3.26
N TRP A 118 0.02 6.35 1.95
CA TRP A 118 -1.23 5.81 1.40
C TRP A 118 -1.64 4.42 1.91
N LYS A 119 -0.69 3.63 2.46
CA LYS A 119 -0.98 2.27 2.96
C LYS A 119 -1.96 2.23 4.13
N ILE A 120 -2.14 3.34 4.85
CA ILE A 120 -3.10 3.42 5.97
C ILE A 120 -4.55 3.12 5.54
N LEU A 121 -4.87 3.27 4.26
CA LEU A 121 -6.20 3.01 3.71
C LEU A 121 -6.48 1.52 3.46
N PHE A 122 -5.44 0.68 3.52
CA PHE A 122 -5.49 -0.73 3.17
C PHE A 122 -5.04 -1.65 4.32
N SER A 123 -4.69 -1.10 5.48
CA SER A 123 -4.07 -1.85 6.57
C SER A 123 -5.00 -2.86 7.26
N SER A 124 -6.32 -2.71 7.17
CA SER A 124 -7.26 -3.74 7.66
C SER A 124 -7.39 -4.96 6.74
N SER A 125 -6.87 -4.90 5.51
CA SER A 125 -6.91 -5.98 4.53
C SER A 125 -5.54 -6.58 4.21
N SER A 126 -4.46 -6.09 4.83
CA SER A 126 -3.08 -6.46 4.49
C SER A 126 -2.23 -6.96 5.67
N GLU A 127 -2.84 -7.24 6.83
CA GLU A 127 -2.17 -7.99 7.91
C GLU A 127 -2.00 -9.48 7.57
N GLU A 128 -2.68 -9.99 6.53
CA GLU A 128 -2.58 -11.41 6.10
C GLU A 128 -1.69 -11.65 4.87
N GLU A 129 -1.35 -10.62 4.09
CA GLU A 129 -0.34 -10.77 3.04
C GLU A 129 1.04 -10.49 3.63
N GLY A 130 1.61 -11.55 4.23
CA GLY A 130 3.03 -11.60 4.53
C GLY A 130 3.82 -11.15 3.30
N ASP A 131 4.60 -10.08 3.48
CA ASP A 131 5.50 -9.50 2.50
C ASP A 131 6.13 -10.61 1.64
N GLU A 132 5.61 -10.84 0.42
CA GLU A 132 6.10 -11.87 -0.52
C GLU A 132 7.56 -11.61 -0.93
N SER A 133 8.14 -10.49 -0.49
CA SER A 133 9.56 -10.17 -0.58
C SER A 133 10.41 -10.69 0.59
N GLY A 134 10.03 -11.79 1.27
CA GLY A 134 10.94 -12.59 2.11
C GLY A 134 11.57 -11.91 3.33
N GLY A 135 11.30 -10.62 3.55
CA GLY A 135 11.67 -9.86 4.72
C GLY A 135 10.53 -9.91 5.70
N ARG A 136 10.62 -10.78 6.72
CA ARG A 136 9.83 -10.57 7.94
C ARG A 136 9.95 -9.10 8.32
N SER A 137 8.84 -8.44 8.65
CA SER A 137 8.77 -7.05 9.14
C SER A 137 9.44 -6.90 10.50
N GLN A 138 10.71 -7.30 10.59
CA GLN A 138 11.54 -7.18 11.78
C GLN A 138 12.23 -5.82 11.75
N ALA A 139 12.14 -5.10 12.85
CA ALA A 139 13.04 -4.00 13.12
C ALA A 139 14.37 -4.61 13.60
N LEU A 140 15.48 -4.17 13.01
CA LEU A 140 16.80 -4.49 13.56
C LEU A 140 17.15 -3.44 14.62
N PRO A 141 17.89 -3.83 15.68
CA PRO A 141 18.44 -2.87 16.62
C PRO A 141 19.45 -1.95 15.91
N MET A 142 19.84 -0.86 16.57
CA MET A 142 20.97 -0.08 16.09
C MET A 142 22.24 -0.94 16.09
N LEU A 143 22.91 -0.99 14.94
CA LEU A 143 24.14 -1.75 14.72
C LEU A 143 25.24 -0.80 14.23
N GLN A 144 26.48 -1.08 14.62
CA GLN A 144 27.67 -0.37 14.14
C GLN A 144 28.67 -1.36 13.55
N VAL A 145 29.37 -0.95 12.48
CA VAL A 145 30.44 -1.77 11.90
C VAL A 145 31.51 -2.05 12.95
N GLY A 146 31.94 -3.31 13.05
CA GLY A 146 32.88 -3.77 14.07
C GLY A 146 32.24 -4.22 15.39
N SER A 147 30.92 -4.09 15.54
CA SER A 147 30.20 -4.66 16.70
C SER A 147 30.36 -6.19 16.73
N ARG A 148 30.54 -6.73 17.94
CA ARG A 148 30.53 -8.18 18.16
C ARG A 148 29.16 -8.61 18.67
N CYS A 149 28.66 -9.72 18.15
CA CYS A 149 27.40 -10.31 18.57
C CYS A 149 27.63 -11.76 18.99
N ASP A 150 27.05 -12.17 20.10
CA ASP A 150 27.11 -13.56 20.55
C ASP A 150 26.09 -14.41 19.79
N ILE A 151 26.50 -15.62 19.41
CA ILE A 151 25.61 -16.61 18.80
C ILE A 151 24.85 -17.29 19.95
N GLN A 152 23.57 -16.99 20.07
CA GLN A 152 22.71 -17.57 21.11
C GLN A 152 22.12 -18.93 20.70
N ASP A 153 21.82 -19.10 19.42
CA ASP A 153 21.23 -20.32 18.87
C ASP A 153 21.69 -20.53 17.42
N LEU A 154 21.68 -21.79 16.97
CA LEU A 154 22.00 -22.18 15.60
C LEU A 154 20.98 -23.19 15.11
N GLN A 155 20.24 -22.80 14.06
CA GLN A 155 19.24 -23.65 13.43
C GLN A 155 19.60 -23.96 11.98
N LEU A 156 19.76 -25.25 11.67
CA LEU A 156 19.89 -25.72 10.29
C LEU A 156 18.49 -25.84 9.65
N LYS A 157 18.22 -25.04 8.61
CA LYS A 157 16.95 -25.08 7.88
C LYS A 157 17.10 -25.89 6.60
N ALA A 158 16.57 -27.11 6.60
CA ALA A 158 16.43 -27.91 5.38
C ALA A 158 15.19 -27.44 4.61
N LEU A 159 15.41 -26.66 3.54
CA LEU A 159 14.33 -26.16 2.67
C LEU A 159 14.22 -27.03 1.42
N LYS A 160 13.02 -27.07 0.83
CA LYS A 160 12.72 -27.74 -0.43
C LYS A 160 12.07 -26.74 -1.38
N THR A 161 12.37 -26.86 -2.67
CA THR A 161 11.69 -26.06 -3.70
C THR A 161 10.25 -26.52 -3.86
N GLU A 162 9.36 -25.57 -4.09
CA GLU A 162 7.96 -25.81 -4.39
C GLU A 162 7.70 -25.57 -5.89
N PRO A 163 6.77 -26.33 -6.50
CA PRO A 163 6.31 -26.01 -7.85
C PRO A 163 5.60 -24.64 -7.88
N PRO A 164 5.50 -23.99 -9.05
CA PRO A 164 4.75 -22.74 -9.19
C PRO A 164 3.30 -22.90 -8.70
N LYS A 165 2.78 -21.84 -8.07
CA LYS A 165 1.36 -21.78 -7.66
C LYS A 165 0.46 -21.92 -8.90
N PRO A 166 -0.65 -22.67 -8.84
CA PRO A 166 -1.65 -22.70 -9.90
C PRO A 166 -2.27 -21.32 -10.17
N TYR A 167 -2.80 -21.13 -11.37
CA TYR A 167 -3.56 -19.91 -11.72
C TYR A 167 -4.84 -19.78 -10.88
N THR A 168 -5.25 -18.53 -10.67
CA THR A 168 -6.46 -18.12 -9.97
C THR A 168 -7.15 -17.02 -10.79
N GLU A 169 -8.36 -16.60 -10.45
CA GLU A 169 -8.99 -15.47 -11.18
C GLU A 169 -8.18 -14.16 -11.09
N GLY A 170 -7.34 -14.01 -10.06
CA GLY A 170 -6.51 -12.81 -9.84
C GLY A 170 -5.08 -12.90 -10.39
N THR A 171 -4.68 -14.04 -10.95
CA THR A 171 -3.30 -14.32 -11.42
C THR A 171 -3.31 -15.02 -12.76
#